data_AF-A0A5B7EH16-F1
#
_entry.id   AF-A0A5B7EH16-F1
#
_cell.length_a   1.000
_cell.length_b   1.000
_cell.length_c   1.000
_cell.angle_alpha   90.00
_cell.angle_beta   90.00
_cell.angle_gamma   90.00
#
_symmetry.space_group_name_H-M   'P 1'
#
loop_
_entity.id
_entity.type
_entity.pdbx_description
1 polymer ?
#
loop_
_entity_poly.entity_id
_entity_poly.type
_entity_poly.pdbx_seq_one_letter_code
_entity_poly.pdbx_strand_id
1 'polypeptide(L)'
;MSPSVAKETRKSLTLEVKLEIIHRHEKGEKTNSIARHHLDSIYCLYYFKSADSIKKAGEAVSSLQAKRTTSTRDSAMDKMESLVEMWYISFVCDTMKCPLFTFHRLPVSVFPISLSLPS
;
A
#
# COMPACT_ATOMS: atom_id res chain seq x y z
N MET A 1 35.83 -30.95 15.57
CA MET A 1 34.81 -30.18 14.85
C MET A 1 34.13 -29.25 15.84
N SER A 2 34.22 -27.94 15.67
CA SER A 2 33.53 -26.96 16.52
C SER A 2 32.06 -26.86 16.10
N PRO A 3 31.11 -26.75 17.05
CA PRO A 3 29.71 -26.56 16.70
C PRO A 3 29.55 -25.24 15.94
N SER A 4 28.91 -25.28 14.78
CA SER A 4 28.46 -24.07 14.08
C SER A 4 27.41 -23.40 14.97
N VAL A 5 27.74 -22.20 15.48
CA VAL A 5 26.80 -21.37 16.24
C VAL A 5 25.65 -21.01 15.30
N ALA A 6 24.46 -21.51 15.59
CA ALA A 6 23.25 -21.17 14.85
C ALA A 6 23.07 -19.64 14.87
N LYS A 7 22.97 -19.03 13.69
CA LYS A 7 22.75 -17.58 13.57
C LYS A 7 21.36 -17.27 14.11
N GLU A 8 21.27 -16.61 15.27
CA GLU A 8 19.99 -16.09 15.75
C GLU A 8 19.47 -15.03 14.78
N THR A 9 18.26 -15.27 14.27
CA THR A 9 17.53 -14.32 13.45
C THR A 9 17.09 -13.15 14.32
N ARG A 10 17.60 -11.95 14.04
CA ARG A 10 17.18 -10.72 14.73
C ARG A 10 15.68 -10.51 14.49
N LYS A 11 14.92 -10.42 15.57
CA LYS A 11 13.49 -10.05 15.53
C LYS A 11 13.38 -8.56 15.18
N SER A 12 12.71 -8.23 14.09
CA SER A 12 12.36 -6.84 13.75
C SER A 12 11.05 -6.46 14.43
N LEU A 13 11.03 -5.28 15.05
CA LEU A 13 9.81 -4.68 15.60
C LEU A 13 9.26 -3.60 14.66
N THR A 14 7.93 -3.52 14.57
CA THR A 14 7.22 -2.44 13.90
C THR A 14 7.48 -1.10 14.58
N LEU A 15 7.41 0.00 13.81
CA LEU A 15 7.65 1.37 14.30
C LEU A 15 6.70 1.75 15.45
N GLU A 16 5.44 1.34 15.38
CA GLU A 16 4.42 1.60 16.41
C GLU A 16 4.79 1.03 17.77
N VAL A 17 5.25 -0.24 17.80
CA VAL A 17 5.66 -0.90 19.04
C VAL A 17 6.90 -0.22 19.64
N LYS A 18 7.82 0.27 18.79
CA LYS A 18 8.98 1.04 19.25
C LYS A 18 8.57 2.37 19.89
N LEU A 19 7.59 3.05 19.32
CA LEU A 19 7.04 4.30 19.88
C LEU A 19 6.30 4.05 21.20
N GLU A 20 5.54 2.96 21.31
CA GLU A 20 4.84 2.57 22.55
C GLU A 20 5.83 2.34 23.70
N ILE A 21 6.92 1.62 23.43
CA ILE A 21 7.99 1.36 24.41
C ILE A 21 8.62 2.68 24.91
N ILE A 22 8.90 3.62 24.00
CA ILE A 22 9.44 4.94 24.34
C ILE A 22 8.43 5.72 25.18
N HIS A 23 7.16 5.75 24.75
CA HIS A 23 6.11 6.50 25.43
C HIS A 23 5.89 6.04 26.89
N ARG A 24 5.87 4.72 27.11
CA ARG A 24 5.73 4.13 28.45
C ARG A 24 6.92 4.43 29.35
N HIS A 25 8.13 4.41 28.80
CA HIS A 25 9.32 4.80 29.55
C HIS A 25 9.29 6.28 29.96
N GLU A 26 8.84 7.17 29.08
CA GLU A 26 8.66 8.60 29.40
C GLU A 26 7.56 8.84 30.44
N LYS A 27 6.55 7.97 30.49
CA LYS A 27 5.53 7.95 31.55
C LYS A 27 6.07 7.48 32.90
N GLY A 28 7.33 7.04 32.99
CA GLY A 28 8.00 6.62 34.22
C GLY A 28 7.88 5.12 34.52
N GLU A 29 7.47 4.29 33.56
CA GLU A 29 7.51 2.85 33.74
C GLU A 29 8.96 2.34 33.83
N LYS A 30 9.20 1.40 34.74
CA LYS A 30 10.53 0.81 34.90
C LYS A 30 10.88 -0.02 33.66
N THR A 31 12.12 0.10 33.20
CA THR A 31 12.63 -0.66 32.05
C THR A 31 12.43 -2.18 32.19
N ASN A 32 12.56 -2.70 33.41
CA ASN A 32 12.34 -4.12 33.73
C ASN A 32 10.88 -4.56 33.50
N SER A 33 9.88 -3.71 33.78
CA SER A 33 8.48 -4.05 33.47
C SER A 33 8.24 -3.98 31.98
N ILE A 34 8.82 -2.99 31.28
CA ILE A 34 8.67 -2.86 29.82
C ILE A 34 9.29 -4.04 29.08
N ALA A 35 10.49 -4.44 29.47
CA ALA A 35 11.20 -5.59 28.90
C ALA A 35 10.38 -6.87 29.05
N ARG A 36 9.88 -7.18 30.26
CA ARG A 36 9.07 -8.38 30.51
C ARG A 36 7.86 -8.53 29.58
N HIS A 37 7.31 -7.42 29.09
CA HIS A 37 6.13 -7.44 28.21
C HIS A 37 6.46 -7.49 26.72
N HIS A 38 7.60 -6.95 26.27
CA HIS A 38 7.87 -6.82 24.83
C HIS A 38 9.20 -7.39 24.36
N LEU A 39 10.27 -7.34 25.17
CA LEU A 39 11.65 -7.46 24.68
C LEU A 39 12.67 -7.83 25.77
N ASP A 40 13.84 -8.32 25.36
CA ASP A 40 14.97 -8.36 26.28
C ASP A 40 15.44 -6.95 26.67
N SER A 41 15.83 -6.78 27.93
CA SER A 41 16.20 -5.50 28.55
C SER A 41 17.25 -4.69 27.77
N ILE A 42 18.10 -5.38 27.00
CA ILE A 42 19.14 -4.76 26.17
C ILE A 42 18.53 -3.96 25.01
N TYR A 43 17.47 -4.46 24.39
CA TYR A 43 16.80 -3.77 23.29
C TYR A 43 16.04 -2.53 23.76
N CYS A 44 15.41 -2.59 24.94
CA CYS A 44 14.76 -1.42 25.54
C CYS A 44 15.76 -0.25 25.70
N LEU A 45 16.96 -0.54 26.23
CA LEU A 45 17.99 0.48 26.42
C LEU A 45 18.47 1.09 25.10
N TYR A 46 18.58 0.27 24.05
CA TYR A 46 18.90 0.74 22.70
C TYR A 46 17.83 1.71 22.18
N TYR A 47 16.55 1.35 22.30
CA TYR A 47 15.45 2.20 21.85
C TYR A 47 15.36 3.52 22.60
N PHE A 48 15.70 3.55 23.90
CA PHE A 48 15.78 4.81 24.64
C PHE A 48 16.91 5.72 24.14
N LYS A 49 18.07 5.15 23.79
CA LYS A 49 19.17 5.93 23.19
C LYS A 49 18.84 6.47 21.80
N SER A 50 18.03 5.74 21.04
CA SER A 50 17.61 6.13 19.68
C SER A 50 16.21 6.75 19.66
N ALA A 51 15.70 7.26 20.78
CA ALA A 51 14.30 7.70 20.86
C ALA A 51 13.99 8.83 19.87
N ASP A 52 14.87 9.82 19.76
CA ASP A 52 14.67 10.98 18.89
C ASP A 52 14.60 10.62 17.41
N SER A 53 15.45 9.69 16.96
CA SER A 53 15.43 9.24 15.56
C SER A 53 14.18 8.43 15.22
N ILE A 54 13.69 7.64 16.18
CA ILE A 54 12.45 6.87 16.05
C ILE A 54 11.22 7.79 16.02
N LYS A 55 11.17 8.80 16.89
CA LYS A 55 10.09 9.81 16.90
C LYS A 55 10.04 10.58 15.58
N LYS A 56 11.20 11.04 15.09
CA LYS A 56 11.31 11.71 13.79
C LYS A 56 10.83 10.83 12.63
N ALA A 57 11.13 9.53 12.67
CA ALA A 57 10.62 8.58 11.68
C ALA A 57 9.09 8.41 11.78
N GLY A 58 8.53 8.39 13.00
CA GLY A 58 7.08 8.36 13.23
C GLY A 58 6.36 9.58 12.66
N GLU A 59 6.90 10.78 12.87
CA GLU A 59 6.37 12.02 12.31
C GLU A 59 6.45 12.06 10.78
N ALA A 60 7.54 11.53 10.20
CA ALA A 60 7.67 11.39 8.75
C ALA A 60 6.60 10.46 8.16
N VAL A 61 6.28 9.36 8.84
CA VAL A 61 5.20 8.45 8.42
C VAL A 61 3.82 9.13 8.56
N SER A 62 3.59 9.85 9.66
CA SER A 62 2.35 10.60 9.88
C SER A 62 2.14 11.69 8.83
N SER A 63 3.18 12.46 8.47
CA SER A 63 3.10 13.47 7.40
C SER A 63 2.91 12.85 6.02
N LEU A 64 3.51 11.69 5.73
CA LEU A 64 3.25 10.92 4.51
C LEU A 64 1.82 10.38 4.43
N GLN A 65 1.27 9.87 5.55
CA GLN A 65 -0.13 9.44 5.67
C GLN A 65 -1.08 10.63 5.50
N ALA A 66 -0.84 11.74 6.20
CA ALA A 66 -1.63 12.97 6.09
C ALA A 66 -1.62 13.52 4.66
N LYS A 67 -0.45 13.50 4.00
CA LYS A 67 -0.31 13.87 2.58
C LYS A 67 -1.02 12.89 1.64
N ARG A 68 -1.16 11.61 2.01
CA ARG A 68 -1.96 10.64 1.25
C ARG A 68 -3.47 10.84 1.45
N THR A 69 -3.91 11.39 2.58
CA THR A 69 -5.33 11.73 2.81
C THR A 69 -5.75 13.08 2.23
N THR A 70 -4.81 13.94 1.85
CA THR A 70 -5.06 15.07 0.94
C THR A 70 -4.68 14.65 -0.48
N SER A 71 -5.46 13.74 -1.06
CA SER A 71 -5.47 13.59 -2.52
C SER A 71 -6.06 14.87 -3.08
N THR A 72 -5.22 15.86 -3.34
CA THR A 72 -5.58 17.04 -4.12
C THR A 72 -6.23 16.54 -5.40
N ARG A 73 -7.52 16.84 -5.62
CA ARG A 73 -8.08 16.77 -6.97
C ARG A 73 -7.28 17.77 -7.77
N ASP A 74 -6.32 17.29 -8.53
CA ASP A 74 -5.58 18.15 -9.43
C ASP A 74 -6.32 18.22 -10.77
N SER A 75 -5.97 19.24 -11.56
CA SER A 75 -6.60 19.41 -12.87
C SER A 75 -6.37 18.22 -13.82
N ALA A 76 -5.45 17.30 -13.51
CA ALA A 76 -5.25 16.08 -14.29
C ALA A 76 -6.28 15.01 -13.92
N MET A 77 -6.61 14.86 -12.63
CA MET A 77 -7.74 14.03 -12.18
C MET A 77 -9.06 14.51 -12.76
N ASP A 78 -9.35 15.83 -12.75
CA ASP A 78 -10.61 16.37 -13.30
C ASP A 78 -10.73 16.10 -14.81
N LYS A 79 -9.62 16.21 -15.55
CA LYS A 79 -9.57 15.87 -16.98
C LYS A 79 -9.79 14.38 -17.21
N MET A 80 -9.18 13.52 -16.41
CA MET A 80 -9.39 12.07 -16.51
C MET A 80 -10.84 11.69 -16.22
N GLU A 81 -11.44 12.26 -15.18
CA GLU A 81 -12.84 12.03 -14.83
C GLU A 81 -13.77 12.48 -15.96
N SER A 82 -13.53 13.66 -16.55
CA SER A 82 -14.32 14.14 -17.70
C SER A 82 -14.22 13.22 -18.92
N LEU A 83 -13.04 12.67 -19.21
CA LEU A 83 -12.86 11.71 -20.30
C LEU A 83 -13.58 10.38 -20.02
N VAL A 84 -13.55 9.91 -18.78
CA VAL A 84 -14.25 8.68 -18.36
C VAL A 84 -15.77 8.87 -18.41
N GLU A 85 -16.27 10.03 -17.99
CA GLU A 85 -17.68 10.38 -18.10
C GLU A 85 -18.15 10.43 -19.56
N MET A 86 -17.38 11.09 -20.43
CA MET A 86 -17.70 11.12 -21.87
C MET A 86 -17.71 9.72 -22.48
N TRP A 87 -16.71 8.90 -22.15
CA TRP A 87 -16.62 7.53 -22.65
C TRP A 87 -17.80 6.69 -22.17
N TYR A 88 -18.16 6.79 -20.88
CA TYR A 88 -19.30 6.08 -20.32
C TYR A 88 -20.62 6.53 -20.94
N ILE A 89 -20.83 7.84 -21.13
CA ILE A 89 -22.03 8.38 -21.78
C ILE A 89 -22.12 7.93 -23.23
N SER A 90 -21.00 7.89 -23.97
CA SER A 90 -20.95 7.36 -25.33
C SER A 90 -21.29 5.87 -25.34
N PHE A 91 -20.63 5.08 -24.49
CA PHE A 91 -20.87 3.65 -24.37
C PHE A 91 -22.33 3.32 -24.03
N VAL A 92 -22.92 4.05 -23.08
CA VAL A 92 -24.34 3.90 -22.71
C VAL A 92 -25.27 4.40 -23.83
N CYS A 93 -24.95 5.50 -24.50
CA CYS A 93 -25.71 5.96 -25.66
C CYS A 93 -25.65 4.97 -26.82
N ASP A 94 -24.51 4.35 -27.10
CA ASP A 94 -24.35 3.38 -28.18
C ASP A 94 -25.05 2.07 -27.87
N THR A 95 -25.09 1.67 -26.59
CA THR A 95 -25.83 0.49 -26.13
C THR A 95 -27.33 0.73 -25.98
N MET A 96 -27.77 1.95 -25.65
CA MET A 96 -29.20 2.28 -25.46
C MET A 96 -29.87 2.93 -26.69
N LYS A 97 -29.12 3.45 -27.67
CA LYS A 97 -29.68 3.92 -28.97
C LYS A 97 -29.78 2.81 -30.02
N CYS A 98 -29.29 1.61 -29.72
CA CYS A 98 -29.45 0.45 -30.59
C CYS A 98 -30.57 -0.50 -30.12
N PRO A 99 -31.85 -0.10 -30.21
CA PRO A 99 -32.90 -1.07 -30.49
C PRO A 99 -33.62 -0.83 -31.84
N LEU A 100 -33.06 0.00 -32.75
CA LEU A 100 -33.72 0.31 -34.03
C LEU A 100 -32.82 0.27 -35.29
N PHE A 101 -31.64 -0.36 -35.24
CA PHE A 101 -30.95 -0.74 -36.48
C PHE A 101 -31.12 -2.24 -36.72
N THR A 102 -32.12 -2.51 -37.56
CA THR A 102 -32.42 -3.80 -38.15
C THR A 102 -31.17 -4.47 -38.70
N PHE A 103 -31.02 -5.75 -38.35
CA PHE A 103 -30.09 -6.70 -38.96
C PHE A 103 -30.21 -6.67 -40.49
N HIS A 104 -29.33 -5.94 -41.17
CA HIS A 104 -29.04 -6.26 -42.58
C HIS A 104 -27.57 -5.96 -42.91
N ARG A 105 -26.87 -7.06 -43.19
CA ARG A 105 -25.55 -7.18 -43.84
C ARG A 105 -24.33 -6.64 -43.09
N LEU A 106 -23.76 -7.53 -42.26
CA LEU A 106 -22.30 -7.60 -42.14
C LEU A 106 -21.76 -8.43 -43.32
N PRO A 107 -20.84 -7.91 -44.17
CA PRO A 107 -20.07 -8.78 -45.04
C PRO A 107 -19.05 -9.54 -44.19
N VAL A 108 -19.11 -10.86 -44.30
CA VAL A 108 -18.18 -11.85 -43.76
C VAL A 108 -16.82 -11.67 -44.47
N SER A 109 -16.00 -10.69 -44.07
CA SER A 109 -14.65 -10.58 -44.65
C SER A 109 -13.66 -9.70 -43.89
N VAL A 110 -13.67 -9.68 -42.55
CA VAL A 110 -12.52 -9.14 -41.79
C VAL A 110 -12.27 -9.95 -40.52
N PHE A 111 -11.95 -11.23 -40.68
CA PHE A 111 -11.14 -11.94 -39.68
C PHE A 111 -9.86 -12.40 -40.37
N PRO A 112 -8.67 -12.04 -39.84
CA PRO A 112 -7.42 -12.47 -40.41
C PRO A 112 -7.22 -13.97 -40.15
N ILE A 113 -6.86 -14.68 -41.21
CA ILE A 113 -6.33 -16.04 -41.18
C ILE A 113 -5.12 -16.08 -40.23
N SER A 114 -5.11 -17.04 -39.30
CA SER A 114 -3.97 -17.92 -38.96
C SER A 114 -4.22 -18.66 -37.64
N LEU A 115 -4.37 -19.99 -37.69
CA LEU A 115 -3.43 -20.94 -37.05
C LEU A 115 -3.94 -22.36 -37.29
N SER A 116 -3.22 -23.09 -38.13
CA SER A 116 -3.35 -24.54 -38.31
C SER A 116 -2.93 -25.27 -37.04
N LEU A 117 -3.76 -26.21 -36.57
CA LEU A 117 -3.36 -27.24 -35.59
C LEU A 117 -3.23 -28.59 -36.33
N PRO A 118 -2.26 -29.45 -35.94
CA PRO A 118 -1.97 -30.67 -36.66
C PRO A 118 -2.83 -31.84 -36.16
N SER A 119 -3.18 -32.74 -37.08
CA SER A 119 -3.48 -34.14 -36.80
C SER A 119 -3.18 -34.95 -38.07
#